data_AF-A0A1W9L290-F1
#
_entry.id   AF-A0A1W9L290-F1
#
_cell.length_a   1.000
_cell.length_b   1.000
_cell.length_c   1.000
_cell.angle_alpha   90.00
_cell.angle_beta   90.00
_cell.angle_gamma   90.00
#
_symmetry.space_group_name_H-M   'P 1'
#
loop_
_entity.id
_entity.type
_entity.pdbx_description
1 polymer ?
#
loop_
_entity_poly.entity_id
_entity_poly.type
_entity_poly.pdbx_seq_one_letter_code
_entity_poly.pdbx_strand_id
1 'polypeptide(L)'
;GEIIQWHQTKINAPKGNWTINQLNEKGLLVAFKNRLSEDENYHCYFVSQDSAKDLETLSEKSRIAINCDEYYNCALSKDDTNEFEKLIDKWSCTKEEGFKWLTRTHVVIIPEKEIGSSIESYSDSYFQSGGKSRVTRHLGR
;
A
#
# COMPACT_ATOMS: atom_id res chain seq x y z
N GLY A 1 -1.39 20.50 -3.20
CA GLY A 1 -0.03 20.51 -3.76
C GLY A 1 0.13 19.32 -4.67
N GLU A 2 1.34 19.02 -5.11
CA GLU A 2 1.67 17.73 -5.71
C GLU A 2 1.51 16.62 -4.65
N ILE A 3 0.87 15.51 -5.00
CA ILE A 3 0.69 14.37 -4.09
C ILE A 3 2.00 13.58 -4.03
N ILE A 4 2.50 13.33 -2.81
CA ILE A 4 3.72 12.55 -2.60
C ILE A 4 3.34 11.16 -2.06
N GLN A 5 3.70 10.13 -2.81
CA GLN A 5 3.32 8.75 -2.52
C GLN A 5 4.46 8.00 -1.82
N TRP A 6 4.17 7.46 -0.64
CA TRP A 6 5.08 6.66 0.16
C TRP A 6 4.67 5.20 0.13
N HIS A 7 5.53 4.33 -0.41
CA HIS A 7 5.24 2.91 -0.55
C HIS A 7 6.03 2.08 0.45
N GLN A 8 5.35 1.26 1.24
CA GLN A 8 5.95 0.29 2.14
C GLN A 8 5.57 -1.12 1.70
N THR A 9 6.56 -1.87 1.21
CA THR A 9 6.36 -3.23 0.70
C THR A 9 6.68 -4.29 1.75
N LYS A 10 5.87 -5.34 1.83
CA LYS A 10 6.15 -6.57 2.59
C LYS A 10 5.78 -7.79 1.72
N ILE A 11 6.53 -8.88 1.84
CA ILE A 11 6.32 -10.06 0.99
C ILE A 11 5.16 -10.89 1.55
N ASN A 12 5.36 -11.56 2.69
CA ASN A 12 4.34 -12.43 3.30
C ASN A 12 4.01 -12.03 4.74
N ALA A 13 2.74 -12.11 5.09
CA ALA A 13 2.24 -12.12 6.44
C ALA A 13 2.55 -13.48 7.09
N PRO A 14 2.96 -13.53 8.38
CA PRO A 14 3.26 -14.79 9.07
C PRO A 14 2.11 -15.81 9.12
N LYS A 15 0.87 -15.38 8.87
CA LYS A 15 -0.35 -16.20 8.91
C LYS A 15 -1.26 -15.99 7.67
N GLY A 16 -0.73 -15.44 6.58
CA GLY A 16 -1.51 -15.16 5.35
C GLY A 16 -2.49 -13.97 5.43
N ASN A 17 -2.53 -13.23 6.55
CA ASN A 17 -3.24 -11.96 6.67
C ASN A 17 -2.48 -11.04 7.64
N TRP A 18 -2.36 -9.77 7.28
CA TRP A 18 -1.78 -8.70 8.10
C TRP A 18 -2.84 -8.09 9.00
N THR A 19 -2.73 -8.35 10.30
CA THR A 19 -3.53 -7.69 11.34
C THR A 19 -2.91 -6.34 11.75
N ILE A 20 -3.71 -5.45 12.35
CA ILE A 20 -3.23 -4.16 12.90
C ILE A 20 -2.03 -4.36 13.84
N ASN A 21 -2.08 -5.37 14.70
CA ASN A 21 -0.97 -5.68 15.62
C ASN A 21 0.31 -6.07 14.89
N GLN A 22 0.22 -6.90 13.85
CA GLN A 22 1.41 -7.31 13.08
C GLN A 22 1.99 -6.14 12.28
N LEU A 23 1.14 -5.28 11.72
CA LEU A 23 1.58 -4.07 11.04
C LEU A 23 2.31 -3.14 12.02
N ASN A 24 1.83 -3.03 13.26
CA ASN A 24 2.48 -2.28 14.32
C ASN A 24 3.84 -2.87 14.72
N GLU A 25 3.90 -4.19 14.96
CA GLU A 25 5.14 -4.90 15.31
C GLU A 25 6.23 -4.76 14.23
N LYS A 26 5.83 -4.65 12.96
CA LYS A 26 6.74 -4.39 11.84
C LYS A 26 7.09 -2.91 11.66
N GLY A 27 6.61 -2.03 12.54
CA GLY A 27 6.84 -0.59 12.51
C GLY A 27 6.11 0.15 11.40
N LEU A 28 5.20 -0.51 10.68
CA LEU A 28 4.51 0.09 9.53
C LEU A 28 3.58 1.22 9.97
N LEU A 29 2.80 0.98 11.03
CA LEU A 29 1.87 1.99 11.54
C LEU A 29 2.61 3.25 12.02
N VAL A 30 3.75 3.08 12.69
CA VAL A 30 4.60 4.19 13.12
C VAL A 30 5.16 4.96 11.93
N ALA A 31 5.65 4.25 10.89
CA ALA A 31 6.15 4.88 9.68
C ALA A 31 5.05 5.69 8.96
N PHE A 32 3.84 5.13 8.84
CA PHE A 32 2.70 5.81 8.21
C PHE A 32 2.28 7.02 9.01
N LYS A 33 2.16 6.90 10.35
CA LYS A 33 1.90 8.03 11.23
C LYS A 33 2.86 9.18 10.97
N ASN A 34 4.16 8.92 11.04
CA ASN A 34 5.19 9.96 10.91
C ASN A 34 5.05 10.73 9.59
N ARG A 35 4.72 10.04 8.49
CA ARG A 35 4.48 10.66 7.18
C ARG A 35 3.16 11.41 7.12
N LEU A 36 2.07 10.78 7.54
CA LEU A 36 0.73 11.35 7.44
C LEU A 36 0.54 12.56 8.37
N SER A 37 1.31 12.66 9.46
CA SER A 37 1.35 13.82 10.34
C SER A 37 2.22 14.97 9.82
N GLU A 38 3.16 14.70 8.91
CA GLU A 38 4.13 15.69 8.41
C GLU A 38 3.52 16.61 7.36
N ASP A 39 2.76 16.05 6.41
CA ASP A 39 2.15 16.79 5.30
C ASP A 39 0.79 16.19 4.91
N GLU A 40 -0.18 17.04 4.61
CA GLU A 40 -1.51 16.64 4.14
C GLU A 40 -1.48 16.05 2.71
N ASN A 41 -0.47 16.38 1.91
CA ASN A 41 -0.28 15.86 0.55
C ASN A 41 0.39 14.47 0.54
N TYR A 42 0.80 13.93 1.69
CA TYR A 42 1.40 12.60 1.77
C TYR A 42 0.33 11.52 1.76
N HIS A 43 0.53 10.53 0.89
CA HIS A 43 -0.30 9.34 0.79
C HIS A 43 0.56 8.10 1.05
N CYS A 44 0.06 7.19 1.88
CA CYS A 44 0.79 5.98 2.28
C CYS A 44 0.18 4.75 1.62
N TYR A 45 1.01 3.93 0.99
CA TYR A 45 0.63 2.73 0.27
C TYR A 45 1.30 1.52 0.92
N PHE A 46 0.50 0.60 1.45
CA PHE A 46 0.97 -0.68 1.90
C PHE A 46 0.83 -1.69 0.77
N VAL A 47 1.96 -2.25 0.32
CA VAL A 47 2.00 -3.22 -0.79
C VAL A 47 2.40 -4.59 -0.25
N SER A 48 1.56 -5.61 -0.48
CA SER A 48 1.79 -6.97 0.03
C SER A 48 1.24 -8.06 -0.87
N GLN A 49 1.77 -9.29 -0.80
CA GLN A 49 1.13 -10.44 -1.45
C GLN A 49 -0.08 -10.93 -0.65
N ASP A 50 0.03 -10.88 0.68
CA ASP A 50 -1.04 -11.23 1.61
C ASP A 50 -1.92 -10.01 1.93
N SER A 51 -3.19 -10.26 2.20
CA SER A 51 -4.18 -9.23 2.51
C SER A 51 -3.91 -8.53 3.84
N ALA A 52 -4.38 -7.29 3.96
CA ALA A 52 -4.46 -6.56 5.23
C ALA A 52 -5.92 -6.14 5.45
N LYS A 53 -6.80 -7.15 5.56
CA LYS A 53 -8.25 -6.97 5.41
C LYS A 53 -8.81 -5.84 6.29
N ASP A 54 -8.36 -5.77 7.54
CA ASP A 54 -8.86 -4.77 8.49
C ASP A 54 -8.42 -3.36 8.09
N LEU A 55 -7.13 -3.18 7.76
CA LEU A 55 -6.61 -1.88 7.32
C LEU A 55 -7.23 -1.43 5.98
N GLU A 56 -7.41 -2.37 5.06
CA GLU A 56 -8.06 -2.15 3.77
C GLU A 56 -9.50 -1.67 3.99
N THR A 57 -10.30 -2.44 4.74
CA THR A 57 -11.70 -2.12 5.06
C THR A 57 -11.83 -0.76 5.73
N LEU A 58 -11.00 -0.48 6.75
CA LEU A 58 -11.01 0.80 7.45
C LEU A 58 -10.69 1.96 6.50
N SER A 59 -9.69 1.79 5.63
CA SER A 59 -9.28 2.82 4.68
C SER A 59 -10.36 3.07 3.60
N GLU A 60 -10.99 2.02 3.07
CA GLU A 60 -12.04 2.13 2.05
C GLU A 60 -13.27 2.84 2.61
N LYS A 61 -13.75 2.39 3.77
CA LYS A 61 -14.89 3.02 4.43
C LYS A 61 -14.61 4.49 4.77
N SER A 62 -13.37 4.84 5.12
CA SER A 62 -13.01 6.22 5.44
C SER A 62 -13.13 7.14 4.22
N ARG A 63 -12.81 6.65 3.03
CA ARG A 63 -12.90 7.41 1.78
C ARG A 63 -14.34 7.62 1.30
N ILE A 64 -15.26 6.76 1.72
CA ILE A 64 -16.68 6.85 1.35
C ILE A 64 -17.44 7.76 2.31
N ALA A 65 -17.04 7.80 3.59
CA ALA A 65 -17.68 8.64 4.60
C ALA A 65 -17.38 10.13 4.39
N ILE A 66 -18.36 10.99 4.69
CA ILE A 66 -18.25 12.44 4.53
C ILE A 66 -17.41 13.04 5.65
N ASN A 67 -17.51 12.49 6.86
CA ASN A 67 -16.82 12.97 8.05
C ASN A 67 -16.58 11.85 9.08
N CYS A 68 -15.82 12.17 10.12
CA CYS A 68 -15.45 11.23 11.17
C CYS A 68 -16.65 10.70 11.97
N ASP A 69 -17.68 11.50 12.20
CA ASP A 69 -18.87 11.09 12.97
C ASP A 69 -19.70 10.07 12.19
N GLU A 70 -19.95 10.33 10.91
CA GLU A 70 -20.63 9.37 10.02
C GLU A 70 -19.79 8.10 9.86
N TYR A 71 -18.49 8.25 9.68
CA TYR A 71 -17.58 7.12 9.58
C TYR A 71 -17.71 6.20 10.79
N TYR A 72 -17.55 6.77 12.00
CA TYR A 72 -17.53 6.00 13.23
C TYR A 72 -18.90 5.41 13.61
N ASN A 73 -19.98 6.17 13.43
CA ASN A 73 -21.31 5.78 13.91
C ASN A 73 -22.14 5.02 12.87
N CYS A 74 -21.88 5.21 11.57
CA CYS A 74 -22.72 4.65 10.51
C CYS A 74 -21.96 3.71 9.55
N ALA A 75 -20.69 4.00 9.22
CA ALA A 75 -19.95 3.21 8.24
C ALA A 75 -19.28 1.96 8.85
N LEU A 76 -18.83 2.05 10.11
CA LEU A 76 -18.15 0.96 10.80
C LEU A 76 -19.14 -0.03 11.41
N SER A 77 -18.87 -1.33 11.22
CA SER A 77 -19.50 -2.37 12.03
C SER A 77 -18.84 -2.43 13.41
N LYS A 78 -19.44 -3.14 14.37
CA LYS A 78 -18.86 -3.29 15.72
C LYS A 78 -17.43 -3.83 15.70
N ASP A 79 -17.14 -4.77 14.81
CA ASP A 79 -15.80 -5.35 14.69
C ASP A 79 -14.83 -4.35 14.07
N ASP A 80 -15.25 -3.61 13.04
CA ASP A 80 -14.41 -2.57 12.44
C ASP A 80 -14.15 -1.42 13.43
N THR A 81 -15.13 -1.05 14.26
CA THR A 81 -14.95 -0.05 15.32
C THR A 81 -13.85 -0.49 16.29
N ASN A 82 -13.83 -1.76 16.70
CA ASN A 82 -12.78 -2.27 17.57
C ASN A 82 -11.40 -2.22 16.91
N GLU A 83 -11.30 -2.56 15.62
CA GLU A 83 -10.04 -2.45 14.88
C GLU A 83 -9.60 -1.00 14.67
N PHE A 84 -10.55 -0.09 14.45
CA PHE A 84 -10.29 1.34 14.38
C PHE A 84 -9.77 1.87 15.71
N GLU A 85 -10.40 1.52 16.84
CA GLU A 85 -9.92 1.92 18.17
C GLU A 85 -8.50 1.40 18.45
N LYS A 86 -8.19 0.15 18.06
CA LYS A 86 -6.82 -0.37 18.15
C LYS A 86 -5.86 0.43 17.28
N LEU A 87 -6.24 0.79 16.07
CA LEU A 87 -5.42 1.59 15.17
C LEU A 87 -5.13 2.98 15.77
N ILE A 88 -6.16 3.64 16.31
CA ILE A 88 -6.03 4.92 17.00
C ILE A 88 -5.10 4.82 18.21
N ASP A 89 -5.21 3.75 19.01
CA ASP A 89 -4.28 3.48 20.12
C ASP A 89 -2.82 3.37 19.64
N LYS A 90 -2.57 2.58 18.57
CA LYS A 90 -1.22 2.41 18.01
C LYS A 90 -0.65 3.67 17.38
N TRP A 91 -1.50 4.47 16.75
CA TRP A 91 -1.12 5.78 16.25
C TRP A 91 -1.06 6.85 17.34
N SER A 92 -1.66 6.63 18.50
CA SER A 92 -1.73 7.61 19.60
C SER A 92 -2.16 8.99 19.10
N CYS A 93 -3.28 9.02 18.36
CA CYS A 93 -3.88 10.22 17.76
C CYS A 93 -5.36 10.34 18.15
N THR A 94 -6.03 11.41 17.73
CA THR A 94 -7.49 11.49 17.88
C THR A 94 -8.22 10.70 16.79
N LYS A 95 -9.52 10.44 16.98
CA LYS A 95 -10.34 9.75 15.98
C LYS A 95 -10.39 10.54 14.66
N GLU A 96 -10.46 11.87 14.75
CA GLU A 96 -10.49 12.77 13.59
C GLU A 96 -9.17 12.73 12.82
N GLU A 97 -8.03 12.72 13.52
CA GLU A 97 -6.72 12.58 12.90
C GLU A 97 -6.57 11.23 12.22
N GLY A 98 -6.90 10.14 12.93
CA GLY A 98 -6.83 8.80 12.36
C GLY A 98 -7.76 8.60 11.19
N PHE A 99 -8.97 9.19 11.21
CA PHE A 99 -9.87 9.22 10.07
C PHE A 99 -9.21 9.92 8.87
N LYS A 100 -8.67 11.13 9.04
CA LYS A 100 -7.96 11.87 7.98
C LYS A 100 -6.71 11.16 7.45
N TRP A 101 -6.08 10.33 8.28
CA TRP A 101 -4.92 9.53 7.87
C TRP A 101 -5.34 8.29 7.09
N LEU A 102 -6.45 7.65 7.49
CA LEU A 102 -7.02 6.51 6.77
C LEU A 102 -7.50 6.88 5.37
N THR A 103 -8.06 8.08 5.16
CA THR A 103 -8.50 8.51 3.82
C THR A 103 -7.34 8.57 2.82
N ARG A 104 -6.10 8.76 3.31
CA ARG A 104 -4.85 8.83 2.55
C ARG A 104 -3.99 7.55 2.65
N THR A 105 -4.52 6.50 3.26
CA THR A 105 -3.88 5.20 3.39
C THR A 105 -4.47 4.23 2.38
N HIS A 106 -3.63 3.52 1.64
CA HIS A 106 -4.03 2.59 0.61
C HIS A 106 -3.40 1.22 0.85
N VAL A 107 -4.17 0.15 0.65
CA VAL A 107 -3.67 -1.23 0.66
C VAL A 107 -3.69 -1.74 -0.77
N VAL A 108 -2.56 -2.28 -1.22
CA VAL A 108 -2.39 -2.82 -2.57
C VAL A 108 -1.91 -4.26 -2.43
N ILE A 109 -2.74 -5.20 -2.88
CA ILE A 109 -2.42 -6.62 -2.84
C ILE A 109 -1.89 -7.01 -4.23
N ILE A 110 -0.64 -7.44 -4.32
CA ILE A 110 -0.01 -7.89 -5.56
C ILE A 110 0.29 -9.40 -5.43
N PRO A 111 -0.54 -10.28 -6.00
CA PRO A 111 -0.29 -11.72 -5.97
C PRO A 111 1.03 -12.08 -6.66
N GLU A 112 1.73 -13.10 -6.16
CA GLU A 112 3.03 -13.56 -6.69
C GLU A 112 3.02 -13.81 -8.22
N LYS A 113 1.90 -14.32 -8.75
CA LYS A 113 1.69 -14.57 -10.19
C LYS A 113 1.83 -13.31 -11.08
N GLU A 114 1.59 -12.11 -10.54
CA GLU A 114 1.70 -10.85 -11.31
C GLU A 114 3.13 -10.28 -11.32
N ILE A 115 3.95 -10.68 -10.34
CA ILE A 115 5.38 -10.36 -10.33
C ILE A 115 6.10 -11.17 -11.41
N GLY A 116 5.72 -12.45 -11.60
CA GLY A 116 6.26 -13.31 -12.66
C GLY A 116 5.97 -12.80 -14.08
N SER A 117 4.73 -12.39 -14.36
CA SER A 117 4.33 -11.89 -15.68
C SER A 117 4.94 -10.53 -16.03
N SER A 118 5.21 -9.68 -15.03
CA SER A 118 5.90 -8.40 -15.24
C SER A 118 7.35 -8.62 -15.70
N ILE A 119 8.06 -9.62 -15.13
CA ILE A 119 9.43 -9.96 -15.55
C ILE A 119 9.47 -10.47 -16.99
N GLU A 120 8.51 -11.30 -17.41
CA GLU A 120 8.43 -11.79 -18.78
C GLU A 120 8.15 -10.67 -19.80
N SER A 121 7.27 -9.73 -19.46
CA SER A 121 6.96 -8.57 -20.33
C SER A 121 8.14 -7.59 -20.48
N TYR A 122 8.95 -7.41 -19.43
CA TYR A 122 10.18 -6.62 -19.53
C TYR A 122 11.30 -7.36 -20.26
N SER A 123 11.36 -8.70 -20.15
CA SER A 123 12.33 -9.52 -20.87
C SER A 123 12.14 -9.42 -22.39
N ASP A 124 10.89 -9.52 -22.88
CA ASP A 124 10.58 -9.42 -24.31
C ASP A 124 10.90 -8.04 -24.92
N SER A 125 10.84 -6.98 -24.11
CA SER A 125 11.22 -5.62 -24.56
C SER A 125 12.73 -5.41 -24.67
N TYR A 126 13.56 -6.13 -23.89
CA TYR A 126 15.02 -6.01 -23.99
C TYR A 126 15.63 -6.89 -25.09
N PHE A 127 15.03 -8.03 -25.43
CA PHE A 127 15.55 -8.91 -26.48
C PHE A 127 15.29 -8.44 -27.92
N GLN A 128 14.37 -7.50 -28.15
CA GLN A 128 14.21 -6.89 -29.49
C GLN A 128 15.33 -5.89 -29.86
N SER A 129 16.18 -5.48 -28.91
CA SER A 129 17.27 -4.52 -29.17
C SER A 129 18.66 -5.16 -29.40
N GLY A 130 18.79 -6.49 -29.31
CA GLY A 130 20.05 -7.21 -29.48
C GLY A 130 20.30 -7.80 -30.88
N GLY A 131 19.41 -7.55 -31.85
CA GLY A 131 19.37 -8.26 -33.13
C GLY A 131 19.80 -7.46 -34.35
N LYS A 132 20.96 -6.79 -34.35
CA LYS A 132 21.63 -6.40 -35.62
C LYS A 132 23.10 -6.79 -35.61
N SER A 133 23.35 -8.09 -35.69
CA SER A 133 24.60 -8.61 -36.26
C SER A 133 24.69 -8.18 -37.72
N ARG A 134 25.27 -7.00 -37.96
CA ARG A 134 25.65 -6.57 -39.29
C ARG A 134 27.01 -7.19 -39.61
N VAL A 135 26.98 -8.39 -40.18
CA VAL A 135 28.15 -8.97 -40.82
C VAL A 135 28.50 -8.08 -42.01
N THR A 136 29.49 -7.22 -41.82
CA THR A 136 30.05 -6.41 -42.89
C THR A 136 31.27 -7.17 -43.40
N ARG A 137 31.09 -8.01 -44.43
CA ARG A 137 32.20 -8.53 -45.23
C ARG A 137 32.52 -7.51 -46.32
N HIS A 138 33.67 -6.84 -46.19
CA HIS A 138 34.43 -6.12 -47.23
C HIS A 138 35.90 -6.27 -46.80
N LEU A 139 36.92 -6.51 -47.62
CA LEU A 139 37.10 -6.89 -49.02
C LEU A 139 38.63 -7.13 -49.17
N GLY A 140 39.04 -8.13 -49.97
CA GLY A 140 40.30 -8.11 -50.74
C GLY A 140 41.65 -8.41 -50.06
N ARG A 141 42.31 -9.49 -50.49
CA ARG A 141 43.30 -9.43 -51.58
C ARG A 141 43.37 -10.77 -52.30
#